data_AF-A0A3L7QH65-F1
#
_entry.id   AF-A0A3L7QH65-F1
#
_cell.length_a   1.000
_cell.length_b   1.000
_cell.length_c   1.000
_cell.angle_alpha   90.00
_cell.angle_beta   90.00
_cell.angle_gamma   90.00
#
_symmetry.space_group_name_H-M   'P 1'
#
loop_
_entity.id
_entity.type
_entity.pdbx_description
1 polymer ?
#
loop_
_entity_poly.entity_id
_entity_poly.type
_entity_poly.pdbx_seq_one_letter_code
_entity_poly.pdbx_strand_id
1 'polypeptide(L)'
;MLSPLILMVLTVHSVAAAEVAPQVLKAQSARIATVAQAMPAVVAIFDNEGKGGGSGVLIQRDGLTVTNFHVVEGMGPFMKCGLSDGKLYDAVVIGIDPTGDVALIQMQGRTDFPVAEIADSDTVQMGDWCFAMGNPFLLATDYQPTVTYGVVAGTHRYQYPAGTFLEYTDCLQVDASINPGNSGGPLFNNQGQLIGINGRISVEKRGRVNIGAGYAISINQVMHFKDHLLSGRIVDHATLGATVTTDAEGRVVIAQILEQSEAFRRGLRSGDELVEFAGRPIRSVNQFKNVLGIYPAGWKLPLTYKHEGEQKSIVVRLRTLHRRAELVGEDEEAPPEHPRPKLQLPELPFEIPGLNKKPPHAHLFEGKAGYGNFYFNKLATDRAIESMLPWGQFAAATGTWSLNLKGPRNVPMQIKLTDTTVAARIDETAYIQNLSEPYLDKPPGSGGLLIAMDHLRRMLIAPHKQFSEFYYAGSEPLDGSGPRVDVYVALHSTAISRWYFQREPIALVGWDTAIEEDTDECEIRFTELADFGGRKLPKKLTVRRAESLLGEFEIESATMSGEQP
;
A
#
# COMPACT_ATOMS: atom_id res chain seq x y z
N MET A 1 75.32 -41.45 -42.57
CA MET A 1 73.95 -41.58 -42.04
C MET A 1 74.00 -41.34 -40.53
N LEU A 2 73.27 -40.30 -40.06
CA LEU A 2 72.63 -40.12 -38.73
C LEU A 2 73.50 -40.28 -37.46
N SER A 3 73.51 -39.41 -36.45
CA SER A 3 72.78 -38.15 -36.11
C SER A 3 73.45 -37.54 -34.86
N PRO A 4 73.48 -36.22 -34.63
CA PRO A 4 73.95 -35.66 -33.36
C PRO A 4 72.86 -35.76 -32.29
N LEU A 5 73.22 -36.22 -31.09
CA LEU A 5 72.34 -36.28 -29.94
C LEU A 5 72.12 -34.84 -29.42
N ILE A 6 70.97 -34.25 -29.74
CA ILE A 6 70.56 -32.95 -29.18
C ILE A 6 70.01 -33.21 -27.77
N LEU A 7 70.72 -32.70 -26.76
CA LEU A 7 70.27 -32.67 -25.37
C LEU A 7 69.16 -31.62 -25.24
N MET A 8 67.90 -32.07 -25.17
CA MET A 8 66.75 -31.21 -24.95
C MET A 8 66.63 -30.92 -23.44
N VAL A 9 67.12 -29.76 -23.00
CA VAL A 9 66.90 -29.27 -21.64
C VAL A 9 65.46 -28.78 -21.54
N LEU A 10 64.59 -29.58 -20.92
CA LEU A 10 63.26 -29.16 -20.51
C LEU A 10 63.39 -28.17 -19.34
N THR A 11 63.38 -26.88 -19.63
CA THR A 11 63.16 -25.84 -18.61
C THR A 11 61.69 -25.86 -18.19
N VAL A 12 61.40 -26.57 -17.11
CA VAL A 12 60.12 -26.46 -16.40
C VAL A 12 60.07 -25.06 -15.79
N HIS A 13 59.38 -24.13 -16.44
CA HIS A 13 59.06 -22.86 -15.82
C HIS A 13 58.03 -23.16 -14.73
N SER A 14 58.44 -23.10 -13.47
CA SER A 14 57.48 -23.04 -12.37
C SER A 14 56.66 -21.77 -12.56
N VAL A 15 55.41 -21.91 -13.00
CA VAL A 15 54.46 -20.80 -12.99
C VAL A 15 54.23 -20.50 -11.52
N ALA A 16 54.91 -19.47 -11.00
CA ALA A 16 54.58 -18.92 -9.70
C ALA A 16 53.09 -18.54 -9.75
N ALA A 17 52.28 -19.09 -8.84
CA ALA A 17 50.89 -18.70 -8.72
C ALA A 17 50.85 -17.17 -8.57
N ALA A 18 50.27 -16.48 -9.54
CA ALA A 18 50.20 -15.02 -9.52
C ALA A 18 49.47 -14.58 -8.23
N GLU A 19 50.10 -13.71 -7.44
CA GLU A 19 49.46 -13.15 -6.25
C GLU A 19 48.20 -12.38 -6.66
N VAL A 20 47.09 -12.62 -5.95
CA VAL A 20 45.82 -11.94 -6.21
C VAL A 20 45.99 -10.46 -5.84
N ALA A 21 45.63 -9.57 -6.76
CA ALA A 21 45.76 -8.13 -6.54
C ALA A 21 45.04 -7.68 -5.26
N PRO A 22 45.64 -6.82 -4.41
CA PRO A 22 45.03 -6.37 -3.15
C PRO A 22 43.64 -5.76 -3.31
N GLN A 23 43.33 -5.13 -4.45
CA GLN A 23 42.00 -4.58 -4.70
C GLN A 23 40.93 -5.68 -4.84
N VAL A 24 41.28 -6.84 -5.40
CA VAL A 24 40.36 -7.98 -5.54
C VAL A 24 40.04 -8.57 -4.16
N LEU A 25 41.06 -8.74 -3.32
CA LEU A 25 40.87 -9.20 -1.94
C LEU A 25 40.00 -8.21 -1.14
N LYS A 26 40.25 -6.90 -1.28
CA LYS A 26 39.43 -5.87 -0.65
C LYS A 26 37.97 -5.92 -1.10
N ALA A 27 37.72 -6.07 -2.40
CA ALA A 27 36.36 -6.19 -2.95
C ALA A 27 35.65 -7.46 -2.45
N GLN A 28 36.37 -8.59 -2.39
CA GLN A 28 35.86 -9.83 -1.82
C GLN A 28 35.50 -9.68 -0.33
N SER A 29 36.39 -9.08 0.47
CA SER A 29 36.12 -8.84 1.89
C SER A 29 34.93 -7.91 2.11
N ALA A 30 34.81 -6.84 1.31
CA ALA A 30 33.66 -5.94 1.36
C ALA A 30 32.36 -6.69 1.05
N ARG A 31 32.34 -7.50 0.00
CA ARG A 31 31.17 -8.34 -0.35
C ARG A 31 30.76 -9.27 0.79
N ILE A 32 31.72 -9.98 1.38
CA ILE A 32 31.46 -10.90 2.50
C ILE A 32 30.90 -10.14 3.71
N ALA A 33 31.45 -8.96 4.02
CA ALA A 33 30.97 -8.12 5.10
C ALA A 33 29.53 -7.62 4.86
N THR A 34 29.23 -7.15 3.64
CA THR A 34 27.87 -6.74 3.25
C THR A 34 26.87 -7.89 3.44
N VAL A 35 27.22 -9.09 2.98
CA VAL A 35 26.34 -10.26 3.14
C VAL A 35 26.11 -10.58 4.62
N ALA A 36 27.18 -10.61 5.43
CA ALA A 36 27.08 -10.87 6.87
C ALA A 36 26.26 -9.81 7.61
N GLN A 37 26.30 -8.55 7.18
CA GLN A 37 25.51 -7.46 7.74
C GLN A 37 24.02 -7.60 7.42
N ALA A 38 23.66 -7.96 6.18
CA ALA A 38 22.27 -8.02 5.72
C ALA A 38 21.54 -9.30 6.13
N MET A 39 22.28 -10.41 6.25
CA MET A 39 21.78 -11.74 6.56
C MET A 39 20.80 -11.83 7.76
N PRO A 40 21.03 -11.15 8.90
CA PRO A 40 20.16 -11.28 10.07
C PRO A 40 18.71 -10.84 9.84
N ALA A 41 18.44 -9.97 8.86
CA ALA A 41 17.08 -9.49 8.56
C ALA A 41 16.28 -10.46 7.66
N VAL A 42 16.92 -11.52 7.13
CA VAL A 42 16.28 -12.48 6.23
C VAL A 42 15.51 -13.53 7.04
N VAL A 43 14.27 -13.78 6.64
CA VAL A 43 13.34 -14.65 7.36
C VAL A 43 13.05 -15.89 6.52
N ALA A 44 13.12 -17.08 7.13
CA ALA A 44 12.56 -18.31 6.56
C ALA A 44 11.09 -18.43 6.95
N ILE A 45 10.18 -18.69 6.01
CA ILE A 45 8.74 -18.71 6.27
C ILE A 45 8.13 -20.06 5.87
N PHE A 46 7.35 -20.65 6.76
CA PHE A 46 6.61 -21.90 6.52
C PHE A 46 5.38 -21.98 7.44
N ASP A 47 4.48 -22.92 7.18
CA ASP A 47 3.25 -23.07 7.98
C ASP A 47 3.51 -23.76 9.34
N ASN A 48 2.45 -23.90 10.14
CA ASN A 48 2.52 -24.55 11.46
C ASN A 48 2.69 -26.08 11.43
N GLU A 49 2.68 -26.71 10.25
CA GLU A 49 2.96 -28.13 10.05
C GLU A 49 4.35 -28.37 9.44
N GLY A 50 5.09 -27.30 9.11
CA GLY A 50 6.36 -27.44 8.42
C GLY A 50 6.14 -27.79 6.95
N LYS A 51 5.11 -27.23 6.32
CA LYS A 51 4.84 -27.31 4.89
C LYS A 51 4.90 -25.93 4.27
N GLY A 52 5.05 -25.92 2.95
CA GLY A 52 5.32 -24.71 2.19
C GLY A 52 6.79 -24.32 2.30
N GLY A 53 7.08 -23.05 2.09
CA GLY A 53 8.45 -22.57 2.18
C GLY A 53 8.67 -21.36 1.29
N GLY A 54 8.99 -20.24 1.92
CA GLY A 54 9.42 -19.03 1.25
C GLY A 54 10.32 -18.22 2.16
N SER A 55 10.59 -17.00 1.74
CA SER A 55 11.42 -16.08 2.49
C SER A 55 10.66 -14.79 2.81
N GLY A 56 11.19 -14.03 3.76
CA GLY A 56 10.74 -12.68 4.07
C GLY A 56 11.92 -11.78 4.43
N VAL A 57 11.63 -10.51 4.67
CA VAL A 57 12.58 -9.54 5.20
C VAL A 57 11.96 -8.69 6.29
N LEU A 58 12.66 -8.60 7.42
CA LEU A 58 12.29 -7.74 8.55
C LEU A 58 12.58 -6.27 8.21
N ILE A 59 11.55 -5.43 8.31
CA ILE A 59 11.63 -3.99 8.03
C ILE A 59 11.34 -3.11 9.25
N GLN A 60 10.82 -3.68 10.35
CA GLN A 60 10.68 -2.99 11.64
C GLN A 60 11.08 -3.90 12.81
N ARG A 61 11.64 -3.28 13.86
CA ARG A 61 12.23 -3.99 15.01
C ARG A 61 11.20 -4.74 15.85
N ASP A 62 9.94 -4.34 15.79
CA ASP A 62 8.83 -5.00 16.46
C ASP A 62 8.37 -6.28 15.73
N GLY A 63 8.94 -6.58 14.56
CA GLY A 63 8.68 -7.82 13.82
C GLY A 63 7.88 -7.64 12.54
N LEU A 64 7.69 -6.41 12.04
CA LEU A 64 7.06 -6.22 10.73
C LEU A 64 7.94 -6.81 9.63
N THR A 65 7.40 -7.79 8.92
CA THR A 65 8.11 -8.53 7.87
C THR A 65 7.33 -8.47 6.57
N VAL A 66 8.04 -8.17 5.48
CA VAL A 66 7.53 -8.23 4.10
C VAL A 66 7.82 -9.61 3.52
N THR A 67 6.87 -10.16 2.79
CA THR A 67 7.04 -11.35 1.95
C THR A 67 6.13 -11.25 0.72
N ASN A 68 6.13 -12.28 -0.14
CA ASN A 68 5.17 -12.35 -1.23
C ASN A 68 3.82 -12.92 -0.78
N PHE A 69 2.75 -12.53 -1.46
CA PHE A 69 1.42 -13.10 -1.22
C PHE A 69 1.41 -14.61 -1.49
N HIS A 70 1.99 -15.07 -2.61
CA HIS A 70 2.00 -16.49 -2.93
C HIS A 70 2.81 -17.35 -1.94
N VAL A 71 3.67 -16.75 -1.11
CA VAL A 71 4.38 -17.46 -0.03
C VAL A 71 3.44 -17.78 1.12
N VAL A 72 2.56 -16.83 1.49
CA VAL A 72 1.62 -17.01 2.60
C VAL A 72 0.29 -17.63 2.16
N GLU A 73 0.01 -17.60 0.85
CA GLU A 73 -1.17 -18.22 0.26
C GLU A 73 -1.21 -19.72 0.60
N GLY A 74 -2.34 -20.16 1.19
CA GLY A 74 -2.53 -21.54 1.61
C GLY A 74 -1.96 -21.92 2.98
N MET A 75 -1.14 -21.07 3.63
CA MET A 75 -0.63 -21.32 5.00
C MET A 75 -1.66 -20.98 6.09
N GLY A 76 -2.70 -20.24 5.74
CA GLY A 76 -3.65 -19.68 6.69
C GLY A 76 -3.07 -18.47 7.45
N PRO A 77 -3.72 -18.03 8.54
CA PRO A 77 -3.38 -16.77 9.20
C PRO A 77 -2.14 -16.81 10.09
N PHE A 78 -1.59 -18.00 10.38
CA PHE A 78 -0.50 -18.19 11.34
C PHE A 78 0.63 -19.00 10.72
N MET A 79 1.85 -18.57 10.98
CA MET A 79 3.06 -19.08 10.32
C MET A 79 4.20 -19.23 11.32
N LYS A 80 5.24 -19.94 10.91
CA LYS A 80 6.53 -20.02 11.60
C LYS A 80 7.59 -19.28 10.81
N CYS A 81 8.45 -18.58 11.54
CA CYS A 81 9.50 -17.75 11.00
C CYS A 81 10.84 -18.12 11.63
N GLY A 82 11.80 -18.59 10.82
CA GLY A 82 13.17 -18.87 11.26
C GLY A 82 14.12 -17.72 10.96
N LEU A 83 15.02 -17.42 11.89
CA LEU A 83 16.08 -16.41 11.73
C LEU A 83 17.47 -17.03 11.87
N SER A 84 18.49 -16.37 11.32
CA SER A 84 19.88 -16.83 11.32
C SER A 84 20.53 -16.93 12.72
N ASP A 85 19.79 -16.64 13.79
CA ASP A 85 20.19 -16.93 15.18
C ASP A 85 19.81 -18.37 15.61
N GLY A 86 19.24 -19.16 14.70
CA GLY A 86 18.83 -20.54 14.93
C GLY A 86 17.48 -20.68 15.61
N LYS A 87 16.72 -19.59 15.82
CA LYS A 87 15.45 -19.61 16.54
C LYS A 87 14.24 -19.56 15.62
N LEU A 88 13.14 -20.13 16.12
CA LEU A 88 11.81 -20.03 15.53
C LEU A 88 10.93 -19.05 16.28
N TYR A 89 10.19 -18.28 15.50
CA TYR A 89 9.24 -17.28 15.95
C TYR A 89 7.87 -17.57 15.35
N ASP A 90 6.82 -17.22 16.08
CA ASP A 90 5.46 -17.21 15.56
C ASP A 90 5.24 -15.94 14.71
N ALA A 91 4.41 -16.04 13.68
CA ALA A 91 3.94 -14.88 12.94
C ALA A 91 2.45 -14.97 12.63
N VAL A 92 1.82 -13.81 12.46
CA VAL A 92 0.43 -13.67 12.02
C VAL A 92 0.38 -12.78 10.77
N VAL A 93 -0.48 -13.11 9.82
CA VAL A 93 -0.72 -12.24 8.65
C VAL A 93 -1.33 -10.91 9.11
N ILE A 94 -0.87 -9.81 8.52
CA ILE A 94 -1.44 -8.47 8.72
C ILE A 94 -2.38 -8.18 7.55
N GLY A 95 -1.84 -7.95 6.36
CA GLY A 95 -2.60 -7.63 5.16
C GLY A 95 -1.91 -8.16 3.91
N ILE A 96 -2.67 -8.23 2.83
CA ILE A 96 -2.25 -8.87 1.58
C ILE A 96 -2.62 -7.99 0.39
N ASP A 97 -1.77 -7.98 -0.62
CA ASP A 97 -2.01 -7.48 -1.96
C ASP A 97 -1.89 -8.67 -2.92
N PRO A 98 -3.02 -9.32 -3.22
CA PRO A 98 -3.03 -10.48 -4.11
C PRO A 98 -2.57 -10.13 -5.53
N THR A 99 -2.81 -8.90 -6.01
CA THR A 99 -2.45 -8.50 -7.39
C THR A 99 -0.95 -8.22 -7.50
N GLY A 100 -0.40 -7.41 -6.60
CA GLY A 100 1.01 -7.05 -6.58
C GLY A 100 1.92 -8.12 -5.96
N ASP A 101 1.38 -9.23 -5.49
CA ASP A 101 2.10 -10.35 -4.88
C ASP A 101 2.86 -9.95 -3.61
N VAL A 102 2.26 -9.15 -2.73
CA VAL A 102 2.89 -8.69 -1.49
C VAL A 102 2.04 -9.07 -0.28
N ALA A 103 2.70 -9.45 0.82
CA ALA A 103 2.06 -9.64 2.12
C ALA A 103 2.91 -9.02 3.23
N LEU A 104 2.21 -8.52 4.26
CA LEU A 104 2.83 -8.16 5.52
C LEU A 104 2.46 -9.18 6.60
N ILE A 105 3.44 -9.57 7.40
CA ILE A 105 3.25 -10.44 8.56
C ILE A 105 3.88 -9.80 9.79
N GLN A 106 3.33 -10.07 10.96
CA GLN A 106 3.86 -9.64 12.24
C GLN A 106 4.52 -10.82 12.95
N MET A 107 5.84 -10.81 13.05
CA MET A 107 6.59 -11.76 13.89
C MET A 107 6.41 -11.42 15.37
N GLN A 108 6.45 -12.46 16.20
CA GLN A 108 6.23 -12.40 17.65
C GLN A 108 7.41 -13.00 18.41
N GLY A 109 7.54 -12.66 19.70
CA GLY A 109 8.51 -13.28 20.61
C GLY A 109 9.71 -12.41 20.99
N ARG A 110 9.86 -11.21 20.40
CA ARG A 110 10.81 -10.16 20.81
C ARG A 110 10.42 -8.80 20.20
N THR A 111 11.12 -7.73 20.60
CA THR A 111 10.85 -6.34 20.17
C THR A 111 12.06 -5.64 19.57
N ASP A 112 13.16 -6.38 19.38
CA ASP A 112 14.46 -5.91 18.92
C ASP A 112 14.96 -6.78 17.75
N PHE A 113 14.05 -7.15 16.84
CA PHE A 113 14.40 -7.90 15.65
C PHE A 113 15.43 -7.15 14.79
N PRO A 114 16.40 -7.86 14.17
CA PRO A 114 17.28 -7.27 13.16
C PRO A 114 16.47 -6.82 11.96
N VAL A 115 16.74 -5.63 11.43
CA VAL A 115 15.98 -5.05 10.32
C VAL A 115 16.90 -4.70 9.16
N ALA A 116 16.38 -4.84 7.95
CA ALA A 116 17.03 -4.35 6.75
C ALA A 116 16.98 -2.82 6.71
N GLU A 117 18.07 -2.20 6.28
CA GLU A 117 18.07 -0.81 5.86
C GLU A 117 17.40 -0.71 4.48
N ILE A 118 16.44 0.20 4.30
CA ILE A 118 15.72 0.36 3.04
C ILE A 118 16.41 1.44 2.20
N ALA A 119 16.70 1.13 0.94
CA ALA A 119 17.19 2.10 -0.04
C ALA A 119 16.05 2.62 -0.94
N ASP A 120 16.35 3.70 -1.66
CA ASP A 120 15.48 4.20 -2.72
C ASP A 120 15.70 3.41 -4.01
N SER A 121 14.74 2.54 -4.36
CA SER A 121 14.84 1.72 -5.59
C SER A 121 14.81 2.54 -6.88
N ASP A 122 14.31 3.78 -6.86
CA ASP A 122 14.32 4.65 -8.05
C ASP A 122 15.74 5.16 -8.39
N THR A 123 16.70 5.02 -7.46
CA THR A 123 18.11 5.37 -7.69
C THR A 123 18.95 4.23 -8.25
N VAL A 124 18.40 3.01 -8.28
CA VAL A 124 19.09 1.81 -8.75
C VAL A 124 19.37 1.93 -10.25
N GLN A 125 20.56 1.50 -10.66
CA GLN A 125 21.01 1.54 -12.04
C GLN A 125 21.27 0.14 -12.61
N MET A 126 21.10 0.00 -13.92
CA MET A 126 21.55 -1.20 -14.61
C MET A 126 23.07 -1.36 -14.44
N GLY A 127 23.51 -2.55 -14.06
CA GLY A 127 24.90 -2.86 -13.75
C GLY A 127 25.24 -2.79 -12.26
N ASP A 128 24.36 -2.28 -11.41
CA ASP A 128 24.55 -2.33 -9.96
C ASP A 128 24.62 -3.77 -9.47
N TRP A 129 25.56 -4.05 -8.58
CA TRP A 129 25.67 -5.34 -7.92
C TRP A 129 24.49 -5.57 -6.99
N CYS A 130 23.94 -6.79 -7.03
CA CYS A 130 22.84 -7.18 -6.16
C CYS A 130 23.04 -8.56 -5.54
N PHE A 131 22.46 -8.75 -4.35
CA PHE A 131 22.41 -10.03 -3.64
C PHE A 131 20.96 -10.42 -3.40
N ALA A 132 20.53 -11.53 -4.01
CA ALA A 132 19.25 -12.13 -3.67
C ALA A 132 19.48 -13.12 -2.52
N MET A 133 18.77 -12.92 -1.42
CA MET A 133 18.84 -13.79 -0.25
C MET A 133 17.50 -14.44 0.03
N GLY A 134 17.56 -15.61 0.62
CA GLY A 134 16.39 -16.30 1.13
C GLY A 134 16.76 -17.62 1.78
N ASN A 135 15.81 -18.23 2.47
CA ASN A 135 15.99 -19.53 3.08
C ASN A 135 14.94 -20.54 2.58
N PRO A 136 15.04 -20.96 1.30
CA PRO A 136 14.20 -22.02 0.76
C PRO A 136 14.30 -23.31 1.57
N PHE A 137 13.18 -23.99 1.78
CA PHE A 137 13.11 -25.42 2.12
C PHE A 137 13.87 -25.85 3.38
N LEU A 138 14.31 -24.90 4.20
CA LEU A 138 15.18 -25.13 5.34
C LEU A 138 16.39 -26.01 4.99
N LEU A 139 17.04 -25.75 3.84
CA LEU A 139 18.26 -26.48 3.44
C LEU A 139 19.33 -26.48 4.55
N ALA A 140 19.27 -25.48 5.44
CA ALA A 140 19.99 -25.46 6.69
C ALA A 140 19.01 -25.36 7.88
N THR A 141 19.11 -26.31 8.82
CA THR A 141 18.34 -26.34 10.07
C THR A 141 18.73 -25.23 11.06
N ASP A 142 19.82 -24.51 10.79
CA ASP A 142 20.28 -23.33 11.54
C ASP A 142 19.65 -22.01 11.04
N TYR A 143 18.75 -22.12 10.05
CA TYR A 143 18.05 -21.02 9.40
C TYR A 143 18.96 -19.96 8.76
N GLN A 144 20.21 -20.28 8.44
CA GLN A 144 21.05 -19.38 7.64
C GLN A 144 20.53 -19.31 6.19
N PRO A 145 20.36 -18.11 5.63
CA PRO A 145 19.87 -17.97 4.27
C PRO A 145 20.94 -18.32 3.25
N THR A 146 20.47 -18.79 2.11
CA THR A 146 21.22 -18.84 0.86
C THR A 146 21.40 -17.43 0.30
N VAL A 147 22.54 -17.20 -0.35
CA VAL A 147 22.83 -15.97 -1.07
C VAL A 147 23.20 -16.29 -2.52
N THR A 148 22.59 -15.57 -3.45
CA THR A 148 22.98 -15.54 -4.86
C THR A 148 23.38 -14.12 -5.23
N TYR A 149 24.31 -13.99 -6.16
CA TYR A 149 24.96 -12.74 -6.53
C TYR A 149 24.84 -12.52 -8.04
N GLY A 150 24.62 -11.27 -8.42
CA GLY A 150 24.49 -10.85 -9.81
C GLY A 150 24.47 -9.34 -9.93
N VAL A 151 23.93 -8.86 -11.04
CA VAL A 151 23.71 -7.45 -11.35
C VAL A 151 22.25 -7.17 -11.65
N VAL A 152 21.86 -5.90 -11.47
CA VAL A 152 20.62 -5.37 -11.99
C VAL A 152 20.72 -5.27 -13.52
N ALA A 153 19.93 -6.09 -14.21
CA ALA A 153 19.85 -6.18 -15.66
C ALA A 153 18.78 -5.25 -16.27
N GLY A 154 17.88 -4.70 -15.45
CA GLY A 154 16.86 -3.76 -15.88
C GLY A 154 16.12 -3.14 -14.70
N THR A 155 15.70 -1.89 -14.88
CA THR A 155 14.86 -1.17 -13.91
C THR A 155 13.51 -0.85 -14.53
N HIS A 156 12.51 -0.56 -13.69
CA HIS A 156 11.14 -0.21 -14.09
C HIS A 156 10.54 -1.18 -15.10
N ARG A 157 10.76 -2.48 -14.88
CA ARG A 157 10.18 -3.52 -15.73
C ARG A 157 8.73 -3.75 -15.30
N TYR A 158 7.87 -3.89 -16.30
CA TYR A 158 6.50 -4.32 -16.15
C TYR A 158 6.41 -5.81 -16.50
N GLN A 159 5.83 -6.63 -15.62
CA GLN A 159 5.49 -8.03 -15.88
C GLN A 159 3.98 -8.21 -15.81
N TYR A 160 3.37 -8.33 -16.99
CA TYR A 160 1.94 -8.53 -17.13
C TYR A 160 1.47 -9.86 -16.48
N PRO A 161 0.17 -9.99 -16.17
CA PRO A 161 -0.40 -11.23 -15.66
C PRO A 161 -0.26 -12.37 -16.69
N ALA A 162 0.47 -13.43 -16.35
CA ALA A 162 0.76 -14.55 -17.25
C ALA A 162 0.27 -15.89 -16.66
N GLY A 163 -1.00 -16.24 -16.91
CA GLY A 163 -1.62 -17.46 -16.39
C GLY A 163 -2.04 -17.39 -14.92
N THR A 164 -1.91 -16.21 -14.30
CA THR A 164 -2.38 -15.83 -12.95
C THR A 164 -2.92 -14.40 -13.02
N PHE A 165 -3.61 -13.91 -11.99
CA PHE A 165 -3.99 -12.50 -11.88
C PHE A 165 -2.87 -11.60 -11.28
N LEU A 166 -1.81 -12.21 -10.74
CA LEU A 166 -0.62 -11.52 -10.23
C LEU A 166 0.07 -10.65 -11.32
N GLU A 167 0.47 -9.44 -10.96
CA GLU A 167 1.06 -8.42 -11.84
C GLU A 167 2.22 -7.74 -11.13
N TYR A 168 3.41 -7.68 -11.75
CA TYR A 168 4.51 -6.88 -11.18
C TYR A 168 4.57 -5.59 -11.97
N THR A 169 4.00 -4.56 -11.37
CA THR A 169 3.81 -3.25 -12.00
C THR A 169 5.16 -2.55 -12.12
N ASP A 170 5.98 -2.53 -11.07
CA ASP A 170 7.36 -2.07 -11.06
C ASP A 170 8.32 -3.12 -10.46
N CYS A 171 9.24 -3.62 -11.28
CA CYS A 171 10.25 -4.57 -10.82
C CYS A 171 11.66 -4.30 -11.36
N LEU A 172 12.63 -4.71 -10.55
CA LEU A 172 14.04 -4.84 -10.90
C LEU A 172 14.26 -6.20 -11.53
N GLN A 173 14.81 -6.21 -12.74
CA GLN A 173 15.26 -7.42 -13.41
C GLN A 173 16.72 -7.66 -13.03
N VAL A 174 17.06 -8.90 -12.65
CA VAL A 174 18.40 -9.29 -12.21
C VAL A 174 18.86 -10.58 -12.87
N ASP A 175 20.16 -10.77 -13.00
CA ASP A 175 20.75 -12.07 -13.40
C ASP A 175 21.14 -12.94 -12.20
N ALA A 176 21.05 -12.39 -10.97
CA ALA A 176 21.17 -13.15 -9.74
C ALA A 176 20.14 -14.29 -9.73
N SER A 177 20.56 -15.48 -9.33
CA SER A 177 19.69 -16.66 -9.34
C SER A 177 18.55 -16.52 -8.33
N ILE A 178 17.36 -16.23 -8.84
CA ILE A 178 16.07 -16.35 -8.13
C ILE A 178 15.52 -17.74 -8.40
N ASN A 179 15.07 -18.44 -7.36
CA ASN A 179 14.57 -19.82 -7.42
C ASN A 179 13.47 -19.99 -6.35
N PRO A 180 12.62 -21.03 -6.46
CA PRO A 180 11.68 -21.37 -5.40
C PRO A 180 12.33 -21.34 -4.01
N GLY A 181 11.72 -20.55 -3.12
CA GLY A 181 12.08 -20.36 -1.72
C GLY A 181 13.03 -19.20 -1.39
N ASN A 182 13.64 -18.52 -2.37
CA ASN A 182 14.11 -17.13 -2.15
C ASN A 182 13.06 -16.08 -2.52
N SER A 183 11.96 -16.50 -3.15
CA SER A 183 10.74 -15.72 -3.28
C SER A 183 10.23 -15.22 -1.92
N GLY A 184 9.80 -13.97 -1.87
CA GLY A 184 9.47 -13.21 -0.69
C GLY A 184 10.70 -12.66 0.07
N GLY A 185 11.89 -13.16 -0.22
CA GLY A 185 13.15 -12.73 0.39
C GLY A 185 13.68 -11.43 -0.24
N PRO A 186 14.69 -10.81 0.39
CA PRO A 186 15.20 -9.51 -0.05
C PRO A 186 16.15 -9.59 -1.24
N LEU A 187 16.09 -8.56 -2.07
CA LEU A 187 17.16 -8.16 -2.99
C LEU A 187 17.91 -6.97 -2.37
N PHE A 188 19.20 -7.15 -2.09
CA PHE A 188 20.07 -6.13 -1.51
C PHE A 188 21.02 -5.53 -2.54
N ASN A 189 21.36 -4.25 -2.41
CA ASN A 189 22.45 -3.61 -3.17
C ASN A 189 23.84 -3.93 -2.56
N ASN A 190 24.91 -3.34 -3.10
CA ASN A 190 26.28 -3.53 -2.59
C ASN A 190 26.56 -2.94 -1.20
N GLN A 191 25.68 -2.09 -0.67
CA GLN A 191 25.72 -1.61 0.72
C GLN A 191 24.91 -2.50 1.68
N GLY A 192 24.20 -3.51 1.18
CA GLY A 192 23.32 -4.35 2.01
C GLY A 192 21.98 -3.69 2.32
N GLN A 193 21.60 -2.67 1.56
CA GLN A 193 20.31 -2.00 1.68
C GLN A 193 19.29 -2.68 0.75
N LEU A 194 18.07 -2.84 1.24
CA LEU A 194 16.96 -3.47 0.56
C LEU A 194 16.51 -2.61 -0.61
N ILE A 195 16.53 -3.17 -1.82
CA ILE A 195 16.09 -2.51 -3.07
C ILE A 195 14.90 -3.22 -3.72
N GLY A 196 14.56 -4.43 -3.30
CA GLY A 196 13.36 -5.12 -3.78
C GLY A 196 13.05 -6.42 -3.05
N ILE A 197 11.92 -7.03 -3.39
CA ILE A 197 11.45 -8.32 -2.88
C ILE A 197 11.47 -9.33 -4.02
N ASN A 198 12.32 -10.36 -3.90
CA ASN A 198 12.48 -11.42 -4.91
C ASN A 198 11.14 -12.12 -5.13
N GLY A 199 10.73 -12.34 -6.37
CA GLY A 199 9.45 -12.96 -6.67
C GLY A 199 9.52 -13.96 -7.82
N ARG A 200 9.38 -13.45 -9.04
CA ARG A 200 9.22 -14.23 -10.28
C ARG A 200 10.55 -14.51 -10.98
N ILE A 201 10.52 -15.55 -11.80
CA ILE A 201 11.54 -15.84 -12.81
C ILE A 201 10.90 -16.00 -14.18
N SER A 202 11.61 -15.63 -15.24
CA SER A 202 11.24 -16.08 -16.58
C SER A 202 11.54 -17.57 -16.71
N VAL A 203 10.53 -18.37 -17.07
CA VAL A 203 10.67 -19.82 -17.29
C VAL A 203 10.44 -20.16 -18.76
N GLU A 204 11.27 -21.02 -19.33
CA GLU A 204 10.96 -21.66 -20.60
C GLU A 204 9.96 -22.82 -20.37
N LYS A 205 9.20 -23.20 -21.41
CA LYS A 205 8.16 -24.27 -21.37
C LYS A 205 8.62 -25.64 -20.86
N ARG A 206 9.93 -25.84 -20.63
CA ARG A 206 10.49 -27.06 -20.04
C ARG A 206 11.09 -26.78 -18.65
N GLY A 207 10.27 -26.90 -17.61
CA GLY A 207 10.75 -27.33 -16.28
C GLY A 207 11.06 -26.26 -15.21
N ARG A 208 10.52 -25.04 -15.27
CA ARG A 208 10.73 -24.00 -14.22
C ARG A 208 12.22 -23.71 -13.91
N VAL A 209 13.09 -23.71 -14.91
CA VAL A 209 14.50 -23.36 -14.76
C VAL A 209 14.69 -21.86 -15.02
N ASN A 210 15.40 -21.15 -14.14
CA ASN A 210 15.80 -19.76 -14.35
C ASN A 210 16.79 -19.68 -15.53
N ILE A 211 16.49 -18.86 -16.54
CA ILE A 211 17.32 -18.66 -17.73
C ILE A 211 18.26 -17.43 -17.63
N GLY A 212 18.51 -16.93 -16.42
CA GLY A 212 19.30 -15.73 -16.16
C GLY A 212 18.47 -14.44 -16.09
N ALA A 213 17.18 -14.52 -15.78
CA ALA A 213 16.29 -13.37 -15.61
C ALA A 213 15.32 -13.59 -14.44
N GLY A 214 15.70 -13.07 -13.28
CA GLY A 214 14.84 -12.94 -12.10
C GLY A 214 14.21 -11.55 -12.01
N TYR A 215 13.08 -11.45 -11.30
CA TYR A 215 12.39 -10.19 -11.03
C TYR A 215 12.14 -10.03 -9.53
N ALA A 216 12.49 -8.85 -9.02
CA ALA A 216 12.17 -8.41 -7.67
C ALA A 216 11.25 -7.19 -7.72
N ILE A 217 10.15 -7.22 -6.96
CA ILE A 217 9.24 -6.07 -6.82
C ILE A 217 10.03 -4.93 -6.19
N SER A 218 10.02 -3.75 -6.80
CA SER A 218 10.79 -2.60 -6.29
C SER A 218 10.35 -2.22 -4.88
N ILE A 219 11.32 -1.93 -3.99
CA ILE A 219 10.99 -1.65 -2.59
C ILE A 219 10.13 -0.38 -2.44
N ASN A 220 10.28 0.63 -3.31
CA ASN A 220 9.43 1.83 -3.27
C ASN A 220 7.95 1.49 -3.48
N GLN A 221 7.61 0.60 -4.43
CA GLN A 221 6.24 0.14 -4.63
C GLN A 221 5.70 -0.51 -3.35
N VAL A 222 6.45 -1.44 -2.74
CA VAL A 222 6.06 -2.07 -1.48
C VAL A 222 5.84 -1.01 -0.38
N MET A 223 6.69 0.01 -0.31
CA MET A 223 6.60 1.07 0.71
C MET A 223 5.45 2.07 0.48
N HIS A 224 4.98 2.23 -0.75
CA HIS A 224 3.73 2.93 -1.04
C HIS A 224 2.52 2.15 -0.49
N PHE A 225 2.50 0.84 -0.71
CA PHE A 225 1.42 -0.06 -0.25
C PHE A 225 1.50 -0.43 1.24
N LYS A 226 2.66 -0.25 1.90
CA LYS A 226 2.89 -0.69 3.29
C LYS A 226 1.78 -0.30 4.25
N ASP A 227 1.41 0.98 4.29
CA ASP A 227 0.40 1.45 5.27
C ASP A 227 -1.01 0.96 4.91
N HIS A 228 -1.29 0.70 3.62
CA HIS A 228 -2.53 0.05 3.17
C HIS A 228 -2.57 -1.42 3.59
N LEU A 229 -1.44 -2.13 3.51
CA LEU A 229 -1.31 -3.51 4.00
C LEU A 229 -1.40 -3.56 5.54
N LEU A 230 -0.79 -2.59 6.25
CA LEU A 230 -0.90 -2.45 7.71
C LEU A 230 -2.33 -2.21 8.18
N SER A 231 -3.22 -1.73 7.29
CA SER A 231 -4.65 -1.65 7.61
C SER A 231 -5.33 -3.01 7.76
N GLY A 232 -4.63 -4.10 7.47
CA GLY A 232 -5.14 -5.45 7.54
C GLY A 232 -6.10 -5.83 6.40
N ARG A 233 -6.26 -4.92 5.43
CA ARG A 233 -7.17 -5.11 4.28
C ARG A 233 -6.56 -6.06 3.26
N ILE A 234 -7.44 -6.60 2.43
CA ILE A 234 -7.06 -7.11 1.10
C ILE A 234 -6.95 -5.87 0.22
N VAL A 235 -5.72 -5.51 -0.11
CA VAL A 235 -5.39 -4.31 -0.87
C VAL A 235 -5.46 -4.63 -2.35
N ASP A 236 -5.84 -3.64 -3.14
CA ASP A 236 -5.89 -3.73 -4.58
C ASP A 236 -5.10 -2.59 -5.22
N HIS A 237 -4.68 -2.84 -6.46
CA HIS A 237 -4.04 -1.86 -7.30
C HIS A 237 -5.07 -0.86 -7.81
N ALA A 238 -4.56 0.27 -8.25
CA ALA A 238 -5.39 1.40 -8.59
C ALA A 238 -5.67 1.49 -10.09
N THR A 239 -6.74 2.19 -10.45
CA THR A 239 -7.07 2.56 -11.83
C THR A 239 -7.38 4.05 -11.94
N LEU A 240 -7.04 4.63 -13.10
CA LEU A 240 -7.48 5.97 -13.49
C LEU A 240 -8.96 5.97 -13.93
N GLY A 241 -9.54 4.78 -14.20
CA GLY A 241 -10.80 4.68 -14.91
C GLY A 241 -10.66 5.05 -16.39
N ALA A 242 -9.48 4.84 -16.97
CA ALA A 242 -9.18 5.10 -18.37
C ALA A 242 -8.26 4.03 -18.95
N THR A 243 -8.39 3.78 -20.25
CA THR A 243 -7.45 2.96 -21.02
C THR A 243 -6.64 3.85 -21.94
N VAL A 244 -5.40 3.45 -22.22
CA VAL A 244 -4.51 4.19 -23.12
C VAL A 244 -4.06 3.31 -24.28
N THR A 245 -3.80 3.93 -25.43
CA THR A 245 -3.22 3.29 -26.61
C THR A 245 -2.10 4.14 -27.18
N THR A 246 -1.28 3.57 -28.05
CA THR A 246 -0.40 4.34 -28.92
C THR A 246 -1.15 4.69 -30.21
N ASP A 247 -1.14 5.96 -30.62
CA ASP A 247 -1.75 6.40 -31.88
C ASP A 247 -0.81 6.24 -33.09
N ALA A 248 -1.26 6.69 -34.27
CA ALA A 248 -0.49 6.59 -35.53
C ALA A 248 0.81 7.43 -35.51
N GLU A 249 0.83 8.50 -34.72
CA GLU A 249 1.98 9.39 -34.53
C GLU A 249 2.94 8.90 -33.42
N GLY A 250 2.63 7.77 -32.77
CA GLY A 250 3.45 7.19 -31.72
C GLY A 250 3.23 7.81 -30.34
N ARG A 251 2.19 8.63 -30.16
CA ARG A 251 1.84 9.27 -28.88
C ARG A 251 1.01 8.33 -28.03
N VAL A 252 1.14 8.44 -26.70
CA VAL A 252 0.26 7.73 -25.77
C VAL A 252 -0.99 8.56 -25.57
N VAL A 253 -2.15 8.04 -25.99
CA VAL A 253 -3.43 8.76 -25.94
C VAL A 253 -4.46 8.00 -25.12
N ILE A 254 -5.40 8.73 -24.51
CA ILE A 254 -6.56 8.15 -23.84
C ILE A 254 -7.45 7.49 -24.91
N ALA A 255 -7.60 6.17 -24.84
CA ALA A 255 -8.47 5.43 -25.75
C ALA A 255 -9.93 5.52 -25.29
N GLN A 256 -10.18 5.14 -24.04
CA GLN A 256 -11.50 5.20 -23.41
C GLN A 256 -11.36 5.75 -21.99
N ILE A 257 -12.40 6.42 -21.51
CA ILE A 257 -12.47 6.95 -20.16
C ILE A 257 -13.87 6.78 -19.60
N LEU A 258 -13.94 6.35 -18.34
CA LEU A 258 -15.16 6.21 -17.59
C LEU A 258 -15.67 7.60 -17.20
N GLU A 259 -16.90 7.95 -17.57
CA GLU A 259 -17.50 9.26 -17.28
C GLU A 259 -17.62 9.52 -15.78
N GLN A 260 -17.76 8.46 -14.99
CA GLN A 260 -17.78 8.50 -13.54
C GLN A 260 -16.40 8.67 -12.89
N SER A 261 -15.30 8.60 -13.64
CA SER A 261 -13.95 8.81 -13.09
C SER A 261 -13.73 10.28 -12.72
N GLU A 262 -12.93 10.53 -11.67
CA GLU A 262 -12.53 11.90 -11.35
C GLU A 262 -11.72 12.52 -12.50
N ALA A 263 -10.87 11.73 -13.18
CA ALA A 263 -10.13 12.20 -14.35
C ALA A 263 -11.04 12.80 -15.43
N PHE A 264 -12.18 12.16 -15.71
CA PHE A 264 -13.18 12.71 -16.63
C PHE A 264 -13.80 14.00 -16.08
N ARG A 265 -14.21 14.04 -14.81
CA ARG A 265 -14.76 15.27 -14.19
C ARG A 265 -13.77 16.44 -14.23
N ARG A 266 -12.47 16.15 -14.14
CA ARG A 266 -11.39 17.15 -14.24
C ARG A 266 -11.01 17.54 -15.67
N GLY A 267 -11.70 17.00 -16.68
CA GLY A 267 -11.58 17.47 -18.07
C GLY A 267 -10.74 16.57 -18.98
N LEU A 268 -10.26 15.41 -18.51
CA LEU A 268 -9.59 14.43 -19.38
C LEU A 268 -10.63 13.78 -20.32
N ARG A 269 -10.29 13.61 -21.59
CA ARG A 269 -11.18 13.09 -22.65
C ARG A 269 -10.46 12.02 -23.47
N SER A 270 -11.24 11.21 -24.17
CA SER A 270 -10.72 10.31 -25.21
C SER A 270 -10.03 11.14 -26.30
N GLY A 271 -8.89 10.66 -26.80
CA GLY A 271 -8.03 11.35 -27.76
C GLY A 271 -6.96 12.27 -27.13
N ASP A 272 -7.04 12.55 -25.83
CA ASP A 272 -6.03 13.37 -25.15
C ASP A 272 -4.69 12.66 -25.09
N GLU A 273 -3.61 13.39 -25.36
CA GLU A 273 -2.23 12.87 -25.23
C GLU A 273 -1.82 12.88 -23.77
N LEU A 274 -1.51 11.72 -23.21
CA LEU A 274 -0.98 11.59 -21.86
C LEU A 274 0.53 11.86 -21.89
N VAL A 275 0.97 12.89 -21.17
CA VAL A 275 2.36 13.38 -21.19
C VAL A 275 3.12 12.95 -19.95
N GLU A 276 2.51 13.09 -18.77
CA GLU A 276 3.13 12.80 -17.48
C GLU A 276 2.08 12.26 -16.51
N PHE A 277 2.46 11.29 -15.69
CA PHE A 277 1.63 10.78 -14.62
C PHE A 277 2.49 10.53 -13.37
N ALA A 278 2.03 11.02 -12.22
CA ALA A 278 2.74 10.94 -10.95
C ALA A 278 4.21 11.45 -11.02
N GLY A 279 4.44 12.53 -11.77
CA GLY A 279 5.76 13.12 -11.97
C GLY A 279 6.68 12.35 -12.93
N ARG A 280 6.19 11.27 -13.57
CA ARG A 280 6.97 10.45 -14.51
C ARG A 280 6.50 10.67 -15.95
N PRO A 281 7.40 11.00 -16.90
CA PRO A 281 7.04 11.14 -18.30
C PRO A 281 6.48 9.83 -18.86
N ILE A 282 5.41 9.89 -19.64
CA ILE A 282 4.76 8.72 -20.23
C ILE A 282 5.05 8.68 -21.74
N ARG A 283 5.82 7.69 -22.17
CA ARG A 283 6.20 7.49 -23.58
C ARG A 283 5.72 6.17 -24.18
N SER A 284 5.13 5.30 -23.38
CA SER A 284 4.52 4.05 -23.85
C SER A 284 3.36 3.62 -22.95
N VAL A 285 2.48 2.80 -23.50
CA VAL A 285 1.38 2.15 -22.75
C VAL A 285 1.92 1.35 -21.56
N ASN A 286 3.02 0.61 -21.75
CA ASN A 286 3.63 -0.17 -20.68
C ASN A 286 4.17 0.71 -19.56
N GLN A 287 4.72 1.87 -19.89
CA GLN A 287 5.19 2.83 -18.89
C GLN A 287 4.02 3.41 -18.09
N PHE A 288 2.90 3.74 -18.75
CA PHE A 288 1.69 4.17 -18.03
C PHE A 288 1.20 3.10 -17.05
N LYS A 289 1.08 1.85 -17.50
CA LYS A 289 0.65 0.72 -16.64
C LYS A 289 1.60 0.49 -15.47
N ASN A 290 2.92 0.54 -15.72
CA ASN A 290 3.94 0.48 -14.68
C ASN A 290 3.71 1.56 -13.62
N VAL A 291 3.62 2.83 -14.01
CA VAL A 291 3.47 3.93 -13.05
C VAL A 291 2.13 3.88 -12.33
N LEU A 292 1.03 3.55 -13.02
CA LEU A 292 -0.30 3.40 -12.42
C LEU A 292 -0.31 2.37 -11.30
N GLY A 293 0.32 1.23 -11.51
CA GLY A 293 0.37 0.16 -10.53
C GLY A 293 1.37 0.33 -9.39
N ILE A 294 2.11 1.44 -9.32
CA ILE A 294 3.01 1.75 -8.19
C ILE A 294 2.23 2.27 -6.98
N TYR A 295 1.06 2.86 -7.22
CA TYR A 295 0.34 3.64 -6.21
C TYR A 295 -0.95 2.95 -5.76
N PRO A 296 -1.28 3.00 -4.45
CA PRO A 296 -2.53 2.48 -3.93
C PRO A 296 -3.77 3.25 -4.41
N ALA A 297 -4.91 2.56 -4.45
CA ALA A 297 -6.21 3.21 -4.66
C ALA A 297 -6.49 4.27 -3.58
N GLY A 298 -7.19 5.33 -3.96
CA GLY A 298 -7.51 6.46 -3.10
C GLY A 298 -6.45 7.57 -3.05
N TRP A 299 -5.22 7.32 -3.50
CA TRP A 299 -4.20 8.37 -3.58
C TRP A 299 -4.57 9.42 -4.63
N LYS A 300 -4.31 10.71 -4.33
CA LYS A 300 -4.39 11.83 -5.26
C LYS A 300 -3.03 12.02 -5.94
N LEU A 301 -2.98 11.97 -7.29
CA LEU A 301 -1.74 12.08 -8.05
C LEU A 301 -1.84 13.11 -9.19
N PRO A 302 -0.74 13.81 -9.51
CA PRO A 302 -0.71 14.74 -10.63
C PRO A 302 -0.71 13.99 -11.97
N LEU A 303 -1.43 14.53 -12.94
CA LEU A 303 -1.51 14.07 -14.31
C LEU A 303 -1.42 15.27 -15.25
N THR A 304 -0.53 15.20 -16.22
CA THR A 304 -0.40 16.20 -17.28
C THR A 304 -0.73 15.58 -18.63
N TYR A 305 -1.61 16.24 -19.38
CA TYR A 305 -2.09 15.79 -20.69
C TYR A 305 -2.20 16.96 -21.67
N LYS A 306 -2.33 16.67 -22.97
CA LYS A 306 -2.70 17.67 -23.97
C LYS A 306 -4.10 17.42 -24.49
N HIS A 307 -4.92 18.46 -24.47
CA HIS A 307 -6.26 18.49 -25.03
C HIS A 307 -6.30 19.54 -26.13
N GLU A 308 -6.64 19.14 -27.36
CA GLU A 308 -6.66 20.05 -28.53
C GLU A 308 -5.35 20.84 -28.71
N GLY A 309 -4.21 20.25 -28.31
CA GLY A 309 -2.88 20.84 -28.39
C GLY A 309 -2.49 21.71 -27.19
N GLU A 310 -3.40 22.02 -26.28
CA GLU A 310 -3.12 22.75 -25.04
C GLU A 310 -2.72 21.78 -23.91
N GLN A 311 -1.61 22.05 -23.24
CA GLN A 311 -1.17 21.28 -22.08
C GLN A 311 -1.97 21.66 -20.84
N LYS A 312 -2.54 20.66 -20.17
CA LYS A 312 -3.33 20.78 -18.94
C LYS A 312 -2.73 19.88 -17.86
N SER A 313 -2.74 20.36 -16.62
CA SER A 313 -2.31 19.60 -15.45
C SER A 313 -3.45 19.55 -14.44
N ILE A 314 -3.74 18.36 -13.95
CA ILE A 314 -4.80 18.08 -12.98
C ILE A 314 -4.27 17.17 -11.87
N VAL A 315 -4.94 17.17 -10.73
CA VAL A 315 -4.76 16.15 -9.70
C VAL A 315 -6.00 15.27 -9.68
N VAL A 316 -5.80 13.96 -9.66
CA VAL A 316 -6.88 12.97 -9.73
C VAL A 316 -6.74 11.94 -8.62
N ARG A 317 -7.84 11.61 -7.95
CA ARG A 317 -7.88 10.48 -7.03
C ARG A 317 -8.01 9.18 -7.82
N LEU A 318 -7.15 8.23 -7.50
CA LEU A 318 -7.19 6.90 -8.09
C LEU A 318 -8.33 6.06 -7.51
N ARG A 319 -8.91 5.18 -8.33
CA ARG A 319 -9.99 4.27 -7.96
C ARG A 319 -9.46 2.85 -7.73
N THR A 320 -10.24 2.00 -7.09
CA THR A 320 -9.99 0.55 -7.01
C THR A 320 -10.12 -0.07 -8.40
N LEU A 321 -9.18 -0.94 -8.81
CA LEU A 321 -9.17 -1.56 -10.13
C LEU A 321 -10.20 -2.69 -10.24
N HIS A 322 -10.24 -3.58 -9.25
CA HIS A 322 -11.06 -4.77 -9.24
C HIS A 322 -12.25 -4.62 -8.30
N ARG A 323 -13.35 -5.29 -8.64
CA ARG A 323 -14.40 -5.53 -7.66
C ARG A 323 -13.89 -6.49 -6.61
N ARG A 324 -14.37 -6.36 -5.39
CA ARG A 324 -13.94 -7.21 -4.30
C ARG A 324 -14.08 -8.71 -4.59
N ALA A 325 -15.17 -9.14 -5.22
CA ALA A 325 -15.37 -10.55 -5.58
C ALA A 325 -14.27 -11.10 -6.51
N GLU A 326 -13.67 -10.23 -7.35
CA GLU A 326 -12.59 -10.59 -8.27
C GLU A 326 -11.25 -10.79 -7.54
N LEU A 327 -11.05 -10.14 -6.38
CA LEU A 327 -9.82 -10.24 -5.57
C LEU A 327 -9.76 -11.49 -4.69
N VAL A 328 -10.91 -11.96 -4.22
CA VAL A 328 -11.02 -13.11 -3.30
C VAL A 328 -11.56 -14.37 -3.97
N GLY A 329 -12.05 -14.28 -5.21
CA GLY A 329 -12.59 -15.42 -5.95
C GLY A 329 -13.83 -16.03 -5.29
N GLU A 330 -14.80 -15.21 -4.86
CA GLU A 330 -16.10 -15.73 -4.40
C GLU A 330 -16.94 -16.16 -5.62
N ASP A 331 -17.47 -17.39 -5.58
CA ASP A 331 -18.22 -18.05 -6.64
C ASP A 331 -19.45 -17.23 -7.12
N GLU A 332 -19.33 -16.52 -8.24
CA GLU A 332 -20.46 -16.47 -9.19
C GLU A 332 -20.68 -17.91 -9.63
N GLU A 333 -21.85 -18.51 -9.31
CA GLU A 333 -22.26 -19.90 -9.61
C GLU A 333 -21.30 -20.61 -10.58
N ALA A 334 -20.27 -21.24 -10.01
CA ALA A 334 -19.30 -21.96 -10.81
C ALA A 334 -20.08 -23.03 -11.59
N PRO A 335 -19.94 -23.12 -12.92
CA PRO A 335 -20.42 -24.30 -13.64
C PRO A 335 -19.83 -25.56 -12.96
N PRO A 336 -20.56 -26.68 -12.90
CA PRO A 336 -20.23 -27.81 -12.04
C PRO A 336 -18.75 -28.20 -12.15
N GLU A 337 -18.11 -28.27 -10.99
CA GLU A 337 -16.67 -28.40 -10.78
C GLU A 337 -15.98 -29.36 -11.76
N HIS A 338 -15.03 -28.83 -12.53
CA HIS A 338 -13.79 -29.57 -12.72
C HIS A 338 -12.91 -29.29 -11.49
N PRO A 339 -12.46 -30.31 -10.74
CA PRO A 339 -11.67 -30.09 -9.54
C PRO A 339 -10.39 -29.34 -9.92
N ARG A 340 -10.27 -28.09 -9.48
CA ARG A 340 -8.98 -27.40 -9.48
C ARG A 340 -8.07 -28.19 -8.55
N PRO A 341 -6.87 -28.61 -8.98
CA PRO A 341 -5.94 -29.29 -8.09
C PRO A 341 -5.69 -28.40 -6.89
N LYS A 342 -5.93 -28.89 -5.67
CA LYS A 342 -5.49 -28.19 -4.44
C LYS A 342 -4.00 -27.92 -4.59
N LEU A 343 -3.57 -26.67 -4.39
CA LEU A 343 -2.16 -26.34 -4.35
C LEU A 343 -1.52 -27.18 -3.23
N GLN A 344 -0.73 -28.17 -3.61
CA GLN A 344 0.02 -28.97 -2.65
C GLN A 344 1.24 -28.15 -2.25
N LEU A 345 1.25 -27.68 -1.01
CA LEU A 345 2.44 -27.08 -0.42
C LEU A 345 3.54 -28.15 -0.33
N PRO A 346 4.79 -27.85 -0.71
CA PRO A 346 5.90 -28.77 -0.56
C PRO A 346 6.09 -29.15 0.91
N GLU A 347 6.37 -30.42 1.19
CA GLU A 347 6.73 -30.87 2.53
C GLU A 347 8.21 -30.60 2.81
N LEU A 348 8.55 -30.27 4.06
CA LEU A 348 9.95 -30.17 4.47
C LEU A 348 10.65 -31.54 4.45
N PRO A 349 11.96 -31.58 4.15
CA PRO A 349 12.71 -32.83 4.12
C PRO A 349 12.99 -33.45 5.51
N PHE A 350 12.59 -32.79 6.61
CA PHE A 350 12.80 -33.25 7.98
C PHE A 350 11.74 -32.71 8.95
N GLU A 351 11.55 -33.37 10.09
CA GLU A 351 10.69 -32.89 11.18
C GLU A 351 11.36 -31.76 11.97
N ILE A 352 10.58 -30.72 12.32
CA ILE A 352 11.03 -29.62 13.18
C ILE A 352 10.60 -29.90 14.63
N PRO A 353 11.53 -30.06 15.59
CA PRO A 353 11.19 -30.24 17.00
C PRO A 353 10.42 -29.04 17.57
N GLY A 354 9.33 -29.29 18.31
CA GLY A 354 8.61 -28.25 19.05
C GLY A 354 7.59 -27.44 18.23
N LEU A 355 7.20 -27.91 17.04
CA LEU A 355 6.15 -27.28 16.24
C LEU A 355 4.78 -27.37 16.96
N ASN A 356 4.37 -26.26 17.57
CA ASN A 356 3.08 -26.18 18.28
C ASN A 356 1.91 -26.20 17.28
N LYS A 357 1.03 -27.20 17.39
CA LYS A 357 -0.17 -27.35 16.54
C LYS A 357 -1.25 -26.28 16.79
N LYS A 358 -1.18 -25.54 17.90
CA LYS A 358 -2.07 -24.40 18.19
C LYS A 358 -1.23 -23.12 18.30
N PRO A 359 -1.50 -22.09 17.48
CA PRO A 359 -0.74 -20.85 17.51
C PRO A 359 -1.05 -20.06 18.80
N PRO A 360 -0.05 -19.72 19.62
CA PRO A 360 -0.26 -19.00 20.88
C PRO A 360 -0.80 -17.58 20.68
N HIS A 361 -0.67 -17.03 19.48
CA HIS A 361 -1.08 -15.68 19.10
C HIS A 361 -2.44 -15.62 18.37
N ALA A 362 -3.33 -16.58 18.62
CA ALA A 362 -4.63 -16.65 17.96
C ALA A 362 -5.50 -15.38 18.13
N HIS A 363 -5.31 -14.64 19.23
CA HIS A 363 -6.01 -13.39 19.54
C HIS A 363 -5.60 -12.20 18.64
N LEU A 364 -4.50 -12.32 17.89
CA LEU A 364 -4.05 -11.30 16.93
C LEU A 364 -4.69 -11.45 15.55
N PHE A 365 -5.67 -12.34 15.40
CA PHE A 365 -6.39 -12.57 14.16
C PHE A 365 -7.89 -12.39 14.35
N GLU A 366 -8.49 -11.57 13.50
CA GLU A 366 -9.94 -11.41 13.40
C GLU A 366 -10.35 -11.55 11.92
N GLY A 367 -11.08 -12.62 11.59
CA GLY A 367 -11.58 -12.83 10.24
C GLY A 367 -12.74 -11.88 9.94
N LYS A 368 -12.60 -11.06 8.89
CA LYS A 368 -13.69 -10.24 8.37
C LYS A 368 -13.56 -10.16 6.87
N ALA A 369 -14.70 -10.26 6.21
CA ALA A 369 -14.77 -10.23 4.77
C ALA A 369 -14.15 -8.90 4.25
N GLY A 370 -13.18 -8.99 3.32
CA GLY A 370 -12.43 -7.84 2.75
C GLY A 370 -11.12 -7.52 3.48
N TYR A 371 -10.77 -8.30 4.49
CA TYR A 371 -9.56 -8.15 5.28
C TYR A 371 -8.74 -9.43 5.20
N GLY A 372 -7.42 -9.28 5.06
CA GLY A 372 -6.48 -10.36 5.36
C GLY A 372 -6.48 -10.64 6.87
N ASN A 373 -6.57 -9.60 7.69
CA ASN A 373 -6.77 -9.69 9.13
C ASN A 373 -7.36 -8.38 9.69
N PHE A 374 -8.62 -8.42 10.13
CA PHE A 374 -9.33 -7.23 10.59
C PHE A 374 -8.84 -6.69 11.93
N TYR A 375 -8.13 -7.51 12.71
CA TYR A 375 -7.59 -7.13 14.02
C TYR A 375 -6.80 -5.81 13.96
N PHE A 376 -5.91 -5.68 12.96
CA PHE A 376 -5.07 -4.50 12.80
C PHE A 376 -5.86 -3.26 12.38
N ASN A 377 -6.94 -3.43 11.60
CA ASN A 377 -7.83 -2.33 11.26
C ASN A 377 -8.55 -1.79 12.50
N LYS A 378 -9.07 -2.70 13.31
CA LYS A 378 -9.78 -2.38 14.56
C LYS A 378 -8.88 -1.60 15.52
N LEU A 379 -7.64 -2.05 15.72
CA LEU A 379 -6.67 -1.30 16.51
C LEU A 379 -6.43 0.12 15.96
N ALA A 380 -6.32 0.27 14.63
CA ALA A 380 -6.12 1.57 14.02
C ALA A 380 -7.34 2.49 14.19
N THR A 381 -8.56 1.98 14.04
CA THR A 381 -9.80 2.75 14.25
C THR A 381 -10.00 3.15 15.71
N ASP A 382 -9.71 2.24 16.65
CA ASP A 382 -9.81 2.52 18.08
C ASP A 382 -8.87 3.66 18.47
N ARG A 383 -7.61 3.63 18.02
CA ARG A 383 -6.64 4.72 18.27
C ARG A 383 -7.09 6.07 17.73
N ALA A 384 -7.69 6.12 16.53
CA ALA A 384 -8.20 7.38 15.98
C ALA A 384 -9.36 7.94 16.81
N ILE A 385 -10.27 7.07 17.27
CA ILE A 385 -11.38 7.48 18.15
C ILE A 385 -10.85 7.98 19.48
N GLU A 386 -9.91 7.25 20.08
CA GLU A 386 -9.28 7.62 21.34
C GLU A 386 -8.60 9.00 21.25
N SER A 387 -7.97 9.32 20.11
CA SER A 387 -7.34 10.62 19.87
C SER A 387 -8.31 11.81 19.95
N MET A 388 -9.60 11.57 19.73
CA MET A 388 -10.65 12.59 19.79
C MET A 388 -11.33 12.68 21.16
N LEU A 389 -11.07 11.76 22.10
CA LEU A 389 -11.63 11.85 23.47
C LEU A 389 -11.31 13.18 24.19
N PRO A 390 -10.12 13.79 24.04
CA PRO A 390 -9.82 15.10 24.63
C PRO A 390 -10.63 16.27 24.04
N TRP A 391 -11.44 16.03 22.99
CA TRP A 391 -12.37 17.02 22.45
C TRP A 391 -13.65 17.12 23.30
N GLY A 392 -13.89 16.22 24.25
CA GLY A 392 -15.03 16.28 25.17
C GLY A 392 -16.05 15.16 24.94
N GLN A 393 -17.05 15.09 25.83
CA GLN A 393 -18.04 14.01 25.84
C GLN A 393 -19.17 14.27 24.83
N PHE A 394 -18.99 13.77 23.61
CA PHE A 394 -19.97 13.87 22.53
C PHE A 394 -20.99 12.72 22.51
N ALA A 395 -20.68 11.56 23.12
CA ALA A 395 -21.58 10.41 23.14
C ALA A 395 -22.97 10.71 23.76
N ALA A 396 -23.03 11.65 24.71
CA ALA A 396 -24.28 12.12 25.32
C ALA A 396 -24.96 13.25 24.53
N ALA A 397 -24.28 13.85 23.55
CA ALA A 397 -24.75 14.99 22.78
C ALA A 397 -25.57 14.56 21.54
N THR A 398 -26.49 13.61 21.70
CA THR A 398 -27.31 13.06 20.61
C THR A 398 -28.48 13.95 20.20
N GLY A 399 -28.69 15.08 20.88
CA GLY A 399 -29.74 16.02 20.52
C GLY A 399 -29.37 16.93 19.35
N THR A 400 -30.00 18.10 19.33
CA THR A 400 -29.77 19.14 18.31
C THR A 400 -28.44 19.83 18.56
N TRP A 401 -27.63 19.95 17.50
CA TRP A 401 -26.48 20.87 17.50
C TRP A 401 -26.85 22.12 16.71
N SER A 402 -26.59 23.30 17.27
CA SER A 402 -26.74 24.58 16.58
C SER A 402 -25.41 25.31 16.59
N LEU A 403 -24.88 25.56 15.40
CA LEU A 403 -23.61 26.24 15.17
C LEU A 403 -23.91 27.59 14.53
N ASN A 404 -23.42 28.68 15.12
CA ASN A 404 -23.40 29.99 14.47
C ASN A 404 -22.00 30.23 13.93
N LEU A 405 -21.90 30.57 12.65
CA LEU A 405 -20.65 30.73 11.93
C LEU A 405 -20.61 32.08 11.19
N LYS A 406 -19.40 32.58 10.97
CA LYS A 406 -19.11 33.58 9.93
C LYS A 406 -18.53 32.87 8.72
N GLY A 407 -19.23 32.93 7.60
CA GLY A 407 -18.74 32.45 6.31
C GLY A 407 -17.84 33.46 5.59
N PRO A 408 -17.47 33.16 4.33
CA PRO A 408 -16.61 34.02 3.51
C PRO A 408 -17.17 35.45 3.42
N ARG A 409 -16.30 36.45 3.58
CA ARG A 409 -16.67 37.88 3.65
C ARG A 409 -17.56 38.25 4.84
N ASN A 410 -17.48 37.51 5.95
CA ASN A 410 -18.26 37.71 7.17
C ASN A 410 -19.78 37.53 7.01
N VAL A 411 -20.23 36.76 6.02
CA VAL A 411 -21.65 36.45 5.84
C VAL A 411 -22.13 35.59 7.02
N PRO A 412 -23.17 36.01 7.77
CA PRO A 412 -23.70 35.21 8.87
C PRO A 412 -24.26 33.88 8.36
N MET A 413 -23.91 32.81 9.06
CA MET A 413 -24.38 31.46 8.76
C MET A 413 -24.80 30.76 10.05
N GLN A 414 -25.87 29.97 9.99
CA GLN A 414 -26.27 29.09 11.08
C GLN A 414 -26.48 27.68 10.55
N ILE A 415 -25.86 26.69 11.18
CA ILE A 415 -26.05 25.26 10.86
C ILE A 415 -26.77 24.59 12.03
N LYS A 416 -27.80 23.80 11.73
CA LYS A 416 -28.53 22.98 12.69
C LYS A 416 -28.45 21.52 12.27
N LEU A 417 -27.99 20.65 13.17
CA LEU A 417 -27.82 19.22 12.95
C LEU A 417 -28.71 18.46 13.94
N THR A 418 -29.51 17.52 13.43
CA THR A 418 -30.31 16.57 14.22
C THR A 418 -30.14 15.16 13.64
N ASP A 419 -30.74 14.15 14.27
CA ASP A 419 -30.67 12.78 13.75
C ASP A 419 -31.43 12.56 12.44
N THR A 420 -32.35 13.47 12.09
CA THR A 420 -33.21 13.34 10.91
C THR A 420 -33.01 14.46 9.89
N THR A 421 -32.40 15.59 10.27
CA THR A 421 -32.33 16.76 9.41
C THR A 421 -31.07 17.56 9.66
N VAL A 422 -30.50 18.06 8.57
CA VAL A 422 -29.44 19.05 8.59
C VAL A 422 -29.94 20.28 7.85
N ALA A 423 -29.75 21.46 8.44
CA ALA A 423 -30.12 22.71 7.80
C ALA A 423 -29.02 23.76 7.96
N ALA A 424 -28.85 24.60 6.94
CA ALA A 424 -28.12 25.85 7.07
C ALA A 424 -29.02 27.03 6.71
N ARG A 425 -28.81 28.15 7.38
CA ARG A 425 -29.25 29.47 6.93
C ARG A 425 -28.00 30.27 6.59
N ILE A 426 -27.90 30.75 5.37
CA ILE A 426 -26.82 31.65 4.93
C ILE A 426 -27.49 32.94 4.50
N ASP A 427 -27.21 34.01 5.25
CA ASP A 427 -27.94 35.27 5.12
C ASP A 427 -29.47 35.03 5.24
N GLU A 428 -30.27 35.37 4.23
CA GLU A 428 -31.72 35.13 4.20
C GLU A 428 -32.12 33.77 3.60
N THR A 429 -31.19 33.01 3.02
CA THR A 429 -31.50 31.76 2.33
C THR A 429 -31.39 30.56 3.27
N ALA A 430 -32.41 29.69 3.28
CA ALA A 430 -32.39 28.43 4.01
C ALA A 430 -32.17 27.23 3.08
N TYR A 431 -31.26 26.34 3.48
CA TYR A 431 -30.97 25.06 2.84
C TYR A 431 -31.27 23.95 3.85
N ILE A 432 -32.06 22.95 3.45
CA ILE A 432 -32.49 21.86 4.34
C ILE A 432 -32.25 20.53 3.64
N GLN A 433 -31.62 19.58 4.32
CA GLN A 433 -31.46 18.19 3.89
C GLN A 433 -32.14 17.28 4.92
N ASN A 434 -33.12 16.50 4.46
CA ASN A 434 -33.66 15.38 5.22
C ASN A 434 -32.74 14.18 5.06
N LEU A 435 -32.33 13.56 6.17
CA LEU A 435 -31.35 12.46 6.16
C LEU A 435 -31.96 11.13 5.71
N SER A 436 -33.28 11.04 5.59
CA SER A 436 -33.98 9.90 4.97
C SER A 436 -34.14 10.02 3.46
N GLU A 437 -33.79 11.17 2.87
CA GLU A 437 -33.87 11.42 1.44
C GLU A 437 -32.49 11.32 0.79
N PRO A 438 -32.41 11.10 -0.54
CA PRO A 438 -31.14 11.17 -1.27
C PRO A 438 -30.39 12.46 -0.97
N TYR A 439 -29.08 12.36 -0.83
CA TYR A 439 -28.24 13.49 -0.48
C TYR A 439 -28.06 14.41 -1.66
N LEU A 440 -28.19 15.71 -1.39
CA LEU A 440 -28.07 16.76 -2.39
C LEU A 440 -26.92 17.69 -2.03
N ASP A 441 -26.30 18.28 -3.05
CA ASP A 441 -25.29 19.32 -2.88
C ASP A 441 -25.94 20.57 -2.29
N LYS A 442 -25.85 20.69 -0.96
CA LYS A 442 -26.43 21.78 -0.18
C LYS A 442 -25.38 22.40 0.73
N PRO A 443 -25.19 23.74 0.66
CA PRO A 443 -25.69 24.64 -0.38
C PRO A 443 -25.19 24.24 -1.79
N PRO A 444 -25.91 24.58 -2.88
CA PRO A 444 -25.47 24.23 -4.23
C PRO A 444 -24.06 24.77 -4.54
N GLY A 445 -23.23 23.92 -5.14
CA GLY A 445 -21.83 24.23 -5.45
C GLY A 445 -20.86 23.99 -4.29
N SER A 446 -21.32 23.40 -3.17
CA SER A 446 -20.47 23.12 -2.01
C SER A 446 -19.83 21.74 -2.00
N GLY A 447 -20.32 20.81 -2.83
CA GLY A 447 -19.98 19.39 -2.74
C GLY A 447 -20.72 18.66 -1.61
N GLY A 448 -21.75 19.26 -1.02
CA GLY A 448 -22.51 18.69 0.09
C GLY A 448 -22.01 19.08 1.49
N LEU A 449 -21.72 20.37 1.72
CA LEU A 449 -21.28 20.89 3.03
C LEU A 449 -22.19 20.47 4.20
N LEU A 450 -23.51 20.43 3.99
CA LEU A 450 -24.43 19.96 5.04
C LEU A 450 -24.15 18.51 5.46
N ILE A 451 -23.90 17.63 4.50
CA ILE A 451 -23.57 16.22 4.79
C ILE A 451 -22.19 16.11 5.45
N ALA A 452 -21.21 16.90 5.00
CA ALA A 452 -19.89 16.95 5.62
C ALA A 452 -19.95 17.33 7.11
N MET A 453 -20.84 18.28 7.47
CA MET A 453 -21.04 18.69 8.86
C MET A 453 -21.84 17.66 9.69
N ASP A 454 -22.79 16.95 9.08
CA ASP A 454 -23.46 15.81 9.73
C ASP A 454 -22.48 14.68 10.04
N HIS A 455 -21.59 14.38 9.09
CA HIS A 455 -20.57 13.37 9.24
C HIS A 455 -19.59 13.73 10.39
N LEU A 456 -19.26 15.01 10.59
CA LEU A 456 -18.52 15.47 11.79
C LEU A 456 -19.27 15.15 13.08
N ARG A 457 -20.57 15.46 13.14
CA ARG A 457 -21.38 15.13 14.32
C ARG A 457 -21.39 13.62 14.60
N ARG A 458 -21.59 12.79 13.57
CA ARG A 458 -21.57 11.32 13.67
C ARG A 458 -20.23 10.77 14.12
N MET A 459 -19.14 11.31 13.56
CA MET A 459 -17.76 10.95 13.89
C MET A 459 -17.44 11.23 15.35
N LEU A 460 -17.94 12.33 15.91
CA LEU A 460 -17.70 12.68 17.30
C LEU A 460 -18.59 11.91 18.28
N ILE A 461 -19.85 11.58 17.92
CA ILE A 461 -20.78 10.89 18.83
C ILE A 461 -20.39 9.43 19.05
N ALA A 462 -20.33 8.62 17.99
CA ALA A 462 -20.08 7.17 18.08
C ALA A 462 -19.82 6.57 16.68
N PRO A 463 -18.63 6.76 16.08
CA PRO A 463 -18.40 6.45 14.67
C PRO A 463 -18.70 4.99 14.30
N HIS A 464 -18.31 4.02 15.13
CA HIS A 464 -18.62 2.60 14.92
C HIS A 464 -20.12 2.25 14.92
N LYS A 465 -20.99 3.12 15.45
CA LYS A 465 -22.44 2.94 15.48
C LYS A 465 -23.16 3.81 14.45
N GLN A 466 -22.54 4.92 14.04
CA GLN A 466 -23.17 5.94 13.20
C GLN A 466 -22.89 5.74 11.71
N PHE A 467 -21.85 4.98 11.35
CA PHE A 467 -21.50 4.65 9.97
C PHE A 467 -21.71 3.16 9.69
N SER A 468 -22.18 2.81 8.49
CA SER A 468 -22.31 1.42 8.04
C SER A 468 -20.94 0.76 7.86
N GLU A 469 -19.95 1.56 7.43
CA GLU A 469 -18.55 1.20 7.45
C GLU A 469 -17.73 2.31 8.09
N PHE A 470 -16.76 1.94 8.92
CA PHE A 470 -15.70 2.83 9.39
C PHE A 470 -14.42 2.00 9.49
N TYR A 471 -13.43 2.32 8.66
CA TYR A 471 -12.21 1.53 8.57
C TYR A 471 -10.99 2.39 8.28
N TYR A 472 -9.84 1.96 8.78
CA TYR A 472 -8.55 2.53 8.40
C TYR A 472 -8.21 2.08 6.97
N ALA A 473 -7.91 3.01 6.08
CA ALA A 473 -7.61 2.72 4.66
C ALA A 473 -6.11 2.62 4.39
N GLY A 474 -5.26 3.02 5.33
CA GLY A 474 -3.84 3.21 5.11
C GLY A 474 -3.49 4.70 5.16
N SER A 475 -2.36 5.08 4.57
CA SER A 475 -1.90 6.47 4.55
C SER A 475 -1.72 6.98 3.13
N GLU A 476 -1.77 8.31 2.98
CA GLU A 476 -1.51 9.01 1.73
C GLU A 476 -0.92 10.40 1.99
N PRO A 477 -0.26 11.03 1.00
CA PRO A 477 0.07 12.46 1.06
C PRO A 477 -1.22 13.28 1.14
N LEU A 478 -1.34 14.13 2.16
CA LEU A 478 -2.51 15.01 2.31
C LEU A 478 -2.65 15.89 1.07
N ASP A 479 -3.84 15.91 0.46
CA ASP A 479 -4.10 16.68 -0.77
C ASP A 479 -3.13 16.35 -1.92
N GLY A 480 -2.61 15.11 -1.96
CA GLY A 480 -1.75 14.58 -3.03
C GLY A 480 -0.29 15.02 -2.99
N SER A 481 0.08 15.99 -2.15
CA SER A 481 1.46 16.52 -2.08
C SER A 481 1.92 16.95 -0.68
N GLY A 482 1.02 17.01 0.29
CA GLY A 482 1.28 17.41 1.66
C GLY A 482 1.93 16.31 2.51
N PRO A 483 2.02 16.53 3.84
CA PRO A 483 2.57 15.54 4.75
C PRO A 483 1.74 14.24 4.70
N ARG A 484 2.40 13.12 4.97
CA ARG A 484 1.75 11.81 5.00
C ARG A 484 0.79 11.73 6.19
N VAL A 485 -0.47 11.44 5.92
CA VAL A 485 -1.56 11.34 6.90
C VAL A 485 -2.18 9.95 6.86
N ASP A 486 -2.67 9.49 8.00
CA ASP A 486 -3.48 8.29 8.11
C ASP A 486 -4.91 8.62 7.67
N VAL A 487 -5.51 7.72 6.88
CA VAL A 487 -6.82 7.92 6.27
C VAL A 487 -7.80 6.90 6.80
N TYR A 488 -8.97 7.38 7.23
CA TYR A 488 -10.08 6.54 7.63
C TYR A 488 -11.27 6.80 6.72
N VAL A 489 -11.89 5.74 6.22
CA VAL A 489 -13.06 5.85 5.35
C VAL A 489 -14.30 5.50 6.14
N ALA A 490 -15.34 6.33 6.01
CA ALA A 490 -16.62 6.17 6.64
C ALA A 490 -17.75 6.22 5.60
N LEU A 491 -18.70 5.29 5.67
CA LEU A 491 -19.90 5.27 4.81
C LEU A 491 -21.16 5.51 5.62
N HIS A 492 -22.03 6.37 5.13
CA HIS A 492 -23.37 6.56 5.66
C HIS A 492 -24.35 6.89 4.54
N SER A 493 -25.37 6.05 4.37
CA SER A 493 -26.23 6.06 3.18
C SER A 493 -25.35 5.94 1.91
N THR A 494 -25.49 6.86 0.95
CA THR A 494 -24.66 6.95 -0.25
C THR A 494 -23.38 7.76 -0.06
N ALA A 495 -23.26 8.52 1.03
CA ALA A 495 -22.11 9.39 1.25
C ALA A 495 -20.90 8.60 1.74
N ILE A 496 -19.76 8.98 1.19
CA ILE A 496 -18.44 8.47 1.56
C ILE A 496 -17.66 9.63 2.16
N SER A 497 -16.98 9.39 3.27
CA SER A 497 -16.05 10.37 3.83
C SER A 497 -14.69 9.80 4.12
N ARG A 498 -13.66 10.57 3.77
CA ARG A 498 -12.26 10.29 4.07
C ARG A 498 -11.81 11.24 5.18
N TRP A 499 -11.33 10.70 6.28
CA TRP A 499 -10.90 11.44 7.46
C TRP A 499 -9.39 11.36 7.56
N TYR A 500 -8.74 12.52 7.69
CA TYR A 500 -7.30 12.64 7.65
C TYR A 500 -6.75 12.92 9.04
N PHE A 501 -5.85 12.06 9.51
CA PHE A 501 -5.17 12.20 10.78
C PHE A 501 -3.67 12.40 10.54
N GLN A 502 -3.07 13.45 11.10
CA GLN A 502 -1.61 13.48 11.25
C GLN A 502 -1.18 12.31 12.16
N ARG A 503 0.05 11.81 11.98
CA ARG A 503 0.48 10.53 12.57
C ARG A 503 1.07 10.65 13.97
N GLU A 504 1.77 11.75 14.25
CA GLU A 504 2.51 11.93 15.50
C GLU A 504 2.48 13.41 15.95
N PRO A 505 1.78 13.76 17.04
CA PRO A 505 0.78 12.92 17.70
C PRO A 505 -0.43 12.70 16.77
N ILE A 506 -1.14 11.58 16.94
CA ILE A 506 -2.37 11.31 16.18
C ILE A 506 -3.41 12.40 16.44
N ALA A 507 -3.85 13.10 15.39
CA ALA A 507 -4.85 14.15 15.49
C ALA A 507 -5.58 14.35 14.17
N LEU A 508 -6.90 14.55 14.23
CA LEU A 508 -7.70 14.89 13.05
C LEU A 508 -7.27 16.27 12.50
N VAL A 509 -7.06 16.36 11.19
CA VAL A 509 -6.69 17.62 10.50
C VAL A 509 -7.70 18.04 9.42
N GLY A 510 -8.63 17.16 9.07
CA GLY A 510 -9.66 17.44 8.08
C GLY A 510 -10.37 16.20 7.58
N TRP A 511 -11.36 16.41 6.73
CA TRP A 511 -12.09 15.33 6.06
C TRP A 511 -12.62 15.78 4.71
N ASP A 512 -12.79 14.83 3.80
CA ASP A 512 -13.44 15.01 2.51
C ASP A 512 -14.74 14.21 2.52
N THR A 513 -15.83 14.80 2.04
CA THR A 513 -17.13 14.13 1.96
C THR A 513 -17.68 14.24 0.55
N ALA A 514 -17.90 13.11 -0.10
CA ALA A 514 -18.68 13.01 -1.32
C ALA A 514 -20.09 12.52 -0.97
N ILE A 515 -21.13 13.15 -1.52
CA ILE A 515 -22.53 12.77 -1.27
C ILE A 515 -22.90 11.43 -1.92
N GLU A 516 -22.16 11.06 -2.97
CA GLU A 516 -22.16 9.78 -3.67
C GLU A 516 -20.75 9.51 -4.21
N GLU A 517 -20.39 8.24 -4.47
CA GLU A 517 -19.02 7.82 -4.87
C GLU A 517 -18.44 8.62 -6.05
N ASP A 518 -19.27 9.01 -7.01
CA ASP A 518 -18.86 9.62 -8.28
C ASP A 518 -19.09 11.14 -8.33
N THR A 519 -19.15 11.80 -7.16
CA THR A 519 -19.35 13.25 -7.06
C THR A 519 -18.09 13.97 -6.55
N ASP A 520 -18.00 15.27 -6.84
CA ASP A 520 -16.91 16.10 -6.31
C ASP A 520 -17.06 16.27 -4.79
N GLU A 521 -15.98 16.02 -4.06
CA GLU A 521 -15.92 16.09 -2.60
C GLU A 521 -16.08 17.54 -2.10
N CYS A 522 -16.81 17.70 -0.99
CA CYS A 522 -16.65 18.82 -0.07
C CYS A 522 -15.42 18.54 0.81
N GLU A 523 -14.34 19.30 0.62
CA GLU A 523 -13.07 19.10 1.31
C GLU A 523 -12.93 20.13 2.44
N ILE A 524 -12.78 19.65 3.68
CA ILE A 524 -12.69 20.49 4.87
C ILE A 524 -11.33 20.29 5.54
N ARG A 525 -10.62 21.39 5.83
CA ARG A 525 -9.37 21.41 6.60
C ARG A 525 -9.49 22.39 7.76
N PHE A 526 -8.78 22.11 8.85
CA PHE A 526 -8.71 23.02 10.01
C PHE A 526 -7.37 22.87 10.74
N THR A 527 -6.98 23.90 11.49
CA THR A 527 -5.70 23.93 12.24
C THR A 527 -5.88 24.24 13.72
N GLU A 528 -7.05 24.75 14.13
CA GLU A 528 -7.32 25.14 15.51
C GLU A 528 -8.66 24.58 16.01
N LEU A 529 -8.67 24.20 17.28
CA LEU A 529 -9.86 23.82 18.02
C LEU A 529 -10.23 24.93 19.02
N ALA A 530 -11.52 25.16 19.22
CA ALA A 530 -12.05 26.03 20.27
C ALA A 530 -13.04 25.27 21.16
N ASP A 531 -13.07 25.62 22.44
CA ASP A 531 -14.02 25.06 23.40
C ASP A 531 -15.37 25.78 23.32
N PHE A 532 -16.44 24.99 23.21
CA PHE A 532 -17.82 25.44 23.20
C PHE A 532 -18.63 24.70 24.28
N GLY A 533 -18.39 25.07 25.54
CA GLY A 533 -19.11 24.51 26.68
C GLY A 533 -18.60 23.12 27.08
N GLY A 534 -17.28 22.95 27.13
CA GLY A 534 -16.62 21.69 27.49
C GLY A 534 -16.48 20.69 26.33
N ARG A 535 -16.82 21.12 25.11
CA ARG A 535 -16.67 20.35 23.87
C ARG A 535 -15.90 21.17 22.85
N LYS A 536 -14.80 20.62 22.35
CA LYS A 536 -13.94 21.25 21.36
C LYS A 536 -14.42 20.93 19.96
N LEU A 537 -14.51 21.95 19.11
CA LEU A 537 -14.75 21.83 17.68
C LEU A 537 -13.69 22.60 16.90
N PRO A 538 -13.48 22.28 15.61
CA PRO A 538 -12.72 23.13 14.71
C PRO A 538 -13.23 24.58 14.76
N LYS A 539 -12.36 25.54 15.05
CA LYS A 539 -12.75 26.95 15.12
C LYS A 539 -12.87 27.56 13.73
N LYS A 540 -11.90 27.29 12.86
CA LYS A 540 -11.86 27.76 11.47
C LYS A 540 -11.77 26.59 10.51
N LEU A 541 -12.67 26.59 9.54
CA LEU A 541 -12.81 25.57 8.51
C LEU A 541 -12.47 26.19 7.16
N THR A 542 -11.42 25.71 6.50
CA THR A 542 -11.18 25.98 5.09
C THR A 542 -11.95 24.96 4.27
N VAL A 543 -12.87 25.42 3.43
CA VAL A 543 -13.74 24.55 2.63
C VAL A 543 -13.43 24.71 1.14
N ARG A 544 -13.23 23.59 0.45
CA ARG A 544 -13.03 23.52 -1.01
C ARG A 544 -14.02 22.55 -1.65
N ARG A 545 -14.25 22.72 -2.95
CA ARG A 545 -14.92 21.74 -3.83
C ARG A 545 -14.02 21.45 -5.02
N ALA A 546 -13.63 20.20 -5.23
CA ALA A 546 -12.70 19.81 -6.31
C ALA A 546 -11.50 20.78 -6.42
N GLU A 547 -10.80 20.99 -5.29
CA GLU A 547 -9.67 21.93 -5.11
C GLU A 547 -9.99 23.42 -5.21
N SER A 548 -11.19 23.80 -5.65
CA SER A 548 -11.61 25.20 -5.71
C SER A 548 -11.99 25.72 -4.32
N LEU A 549 -11.32 26.77 -3.85
CA LEU A 549 -11.61 27.40 -2.56
C LEU A 549 -13.01 28.03 -2.56
N LEU A 550 -13.88 27.53 -1.68
CA LEU A 550 -15.17 28.16 -1.39
C LEU A 550 -15.02 29.25 -0.33
N GLY A 551 -14.09 29.05 0.61
CA GLY A 551 -13.60 30.05 1.55
C GLY A 551 -13.43 29.51 2.97
N GLU A 552 -13.28 30.43 3.92
CA GLU A 552 -13.11 30.11 5.34
C GLU A 552 -14.40 30.37 6.11
N PHE A 553 -14.71 29.46 7.04
CA PHE A 553 -15.86 29.52 7.93
C PHE A 553 -15.39 29.46 9.38
N GLU A 554 -15.75 30.45 10.19
CA GLU A 554 -15.38 30.50 11.60
C GLU A 554 -16.60 30.19 12.49
N ILE A 555 -16.51 29.17 13.35
CA ILE A 555 -17.54 28.87 14.35
C ILE A 555 -17.42 29.87 15.50
N GLU A 556 -18.42 30.74 15.65
CA GLU A 556 -18.46 31.75 16.72
C GLU A 556 -19.07 31.20 18.01
N SER A 557 -20.04 30.30 17.87
CA SER A 557 -20.69 29.64 19.01
C SER A 557 -21.29 28.31 18.58
N ALA A 558 -21.29 27.33 19.49
CA ALA A 558 -21.96 26.06 19.30
C ALA A 558 -22.77 25.71 20.54
N THR A 559 -23.99 25.22 20.34
CA THR A 559 -24.80 24.60 21.39
C THR A 559 -25.15 23.18 20.98
N MET A 560 -25.03 22.23 21.90
CA MET A 560 -25.28 20.81 21.66
C MET A 560 -26.15 20.27 22.78
N SER A 561 -27.40 19.95 22.47
CA SER A 561 -28.30 19.34 23.45
C SER A 561 -28.06 17.82 23.56
N GLY A 562 -28.34 17.26 24.73
CA GLY A 562 -28.12 15.84 25.04
C GLY A 562 -28.83 15.46 26.33
N GLU A 563 -29.03 14.17 26.57
CA GLU A 563 -29.46 13.70 27.90
C GLU A 563 -28.38 14.07 28.91
N GLN A 564 -28.76 14.70 30.03
CA GLN A 564 -27.85 14.77 31.18
C GLN A 564 -27.67 13.34 31.69
N PRO A 565 -26.43 12.92 32.00
CA PRO A 565 -26.14 11.57 32.47
C PRO A 565 -26.91 11.19 33.73
#